data_AF-A0A7Z2PNB7-F1
#
_entry.id   AF-A0A7Z2PNB7-F1
#
_cell.length_a   1.000
_cell.length_b   1.000
_cell.length_c   1.000
_cell.angle_alpha   90.00
_cell.angle_beta   90.00
_cell.angle_gamma   90.00
#
_symmetry.space_group_name_H-M   'P 1'
#
loop_
_entity.id
_entity.type
_entity.pdbx_description
1 polymer ?
#
loop_
_entity_poly.entity_id
_entity_poly.type
_entity_poly.pdbx_seq_one_letter_code
_entity_poly.pdbx_strand_id
1 'polypeptide(L)'
;MDQNELLLGIERMRSDSNYYAAEVMRRDLGTDALVAPGATKEGKAAAQLLCVTWESIAILIRGVRTKDKIFEATPICHMYKELKPAIDIFRREVPEFAAEFEKLNAEYHAWLKKKKKSGDYVSRACGGLLHARFG
;
A
#
# COMPACT_ATOMS: atom_id res chain seq x y z
N MET A 1 9.54 -18.48 2.35
CA MET A 1 9.63 -17.23 3.13
C MET A 1 8.68 -17.35 4.30
N ASP A 2 9.19 -17.17 5.52
CA ASP A 2 8.36 -17.13 6.73
C ASP A 2 7.53 -15.83 6.80
N GLN A 3 6.42 -15.83 7.54
CA GLN A 3 5.58 -14.64 7.72
C GLN A 3 6.34 -13.50 8.41
N ASN A 4 7.19 -13.79 9.40
CA ASN A 4 7.93 -12.76 10.13
C ASN A 4 9.03 -12.15 9.26
N GLU A 5 9.72 -12.99 8.47
CA GLU A 5 10.69 -12.52 7.48
C GLU A 5 10.05 -11.57 6.47
N LEU A 6 8.86 -11.91 5.97
CA LEU A 6 8.15 -11.02 5.04
C LEU A 6 7.68 -9.73 5.72
N LEU A 7 7.18 -9.80 6.96
CA LEU A 7 6.80 -8.60 7.71
C LEU A 7 7.98 -7.64 7.89
N LEU A 8 9.17 -8.15 8.21
CA LEU A 8 10.40 -7.35 8.26
C LEU A 8 10.77 -6.77 6.88
N GLY A 9 10.56 -7.55 5.81
CA GLY A 9 10.76 -7.08 4.43
C GLY A 9 9.82 -5.92 4.07
N ILE A 10 8.53 -6.06 4.37
CA ILE A 10 7.51 -5.02 4.14
C ILE A 10 7.85 -3.76 4.94
N GLU A 11 8.26 -3.91 6.20
CA GLU A 11 8.64 -2.78 7.04
C GLU A 11 9.86 -2.04 6.49
N ARG A 12 10.87 -2.77 6.01
CA ARG A 12 12.06 -2.17 5.37
C ARG A 12 11.69 -1.39 4.11
N MET A 13 10.82 -1.94 3.26
CA MET A 13 10.36 -1.26 2.04
C MET A 13 9.60 0.04 2.37
N ARG A 14 8.79 0.02 3.44
CA ARG A 14 7.99 1.17 3.88
C ARG A 14 8.75 2.17 4.75
N SER A 15 9.93 1.78 5.25
CA SER A 15 10.85 2.65 6.00
C SER A 15 11.90 3.30 5.10
N ASP A 16 11.92 2.99 3.80
CA ASP A 16 12.82 3.65 2.86
C ASP A 16 12.57 5.16 2.85
N SER A 17 13.64 5.95 2.85
CA SER A 17 13.54 7.41 2.92
C SER A 17 12.74 8.02 1.76
N ASN A 18 12.80 7.43 0.56
CA ASN A 18 12.03 7.92 -0.58
C ASN A 18 10.56 7.52 -0.46
N TYR A 19 10.29 6.31 0.03
CA TYR A 19 8.91 5.89 0.33
C TYR A 19 8.28 6.81 1.38
N TYR A 20 9.02 7.11 2.44
CA TYR A 20 8.56 8.03 3.49
C TYR A 20 8.28 9.43 2.94
N ALA A 21 9.21 10.02 2.16
CA ALA A 21 9.00 11.31 1.54
C ALA A 21 7.79 11.33 0.60
N ALA A 22 7.56 10.25 -0.15
CA ALA A 22 6.39 10.11 -1.00
C ALA A 22 5.08 9.99 -0.19
N GLU A 23 5.07 9.28 0.93
CA GLU A 23 3.91 9.23 1.85
C GLU A 23 3.61 10.60 2.46
N VAL A 24 4.63 11.36 2.87
CA VAL A 24 4.45 12.72 3.40
C VAL A 24 3.80 13.60 2.33
N MET A 25 4.33 13.60 1.11
CA MET A 25 3.77 14.37 0.00
C MET A 25 2.32 13.97 -0.32
N ARG A 26 2.02 12.67 -0.30
CA ARG A 26 0.65 12.15 -0.50
C ARG A 26 -0.30 12.60 0.61
N ARG A 27 0.15 12.63 1.87
CA ARG A 27 -0.67 13.08 3.00
C ARG A 27 -0.94 14.58 2.95
N ASP A 28 0.05 15.37 2.53
CA ASP A 28 -0.07 16.83 2.47
C ASP A 28 -0.95 17.30 1.30
N LEU A 29 -0.86 16.64 0.14
CA LEU A 29 -1.53 17.07 -1.09
C LEU A 29 -2.75 16.24 -1.48
N GLY A 30 -2.82 14.99 -0.99
CA GLY A 30 -3.75 13.97 -1.48
C GLY A 30 -3.28 13.34 -2.80
N THR A 31 -3.57 12.05 -2.98
CA THR A 31 -3.16 11.30 -4.18
C THR A 31 -3.67 11.92 -5.47
N ASP A 32 -4.93 12.38 -5.51
CA ASP A 32 -5.53 13.02 -6.69
C ASP A 32 -4.69 14.20 -7.21
N ALA A 33 -4.19 15.05 -6.30
CA ALA A 33 -3.39 16.20 -6.67
C ALA A 33 -2.01 15.81 -7.22
N LEU A 34 -1.44 14.68 -6.76
CA LEU A 34 -0.15 14.18 -7.24
C LEU A 34 -0.16 13.72 -8.70
N VAL A 35 -1.32 13.32 -9.20
CA VAL A 35 -1.48 12.74 -10.55
C VAL A 35 -2.41 13.55 -11.45
N ALA A 36 -2.97 14.66 -10.96
CA ALA A 36 -3.83 15.56 -11.72
C ALA A 36 -3.14 16.10 -12.98
N PRO A 37 -3.90 16.54 -14.00
CA PRO A 37 -3.36 17.31 -15.11
C PRO A 37 -2.60 18.54 -14.59
N GLY A 38 -1.34 18.70 -15.00
CA GLY A 38 -0.47 19.77 -14.50
C GLY A 38 0.30 19.46 -13.22
N ALA A 39 0.15 18.26 -12.63
CA ALA A 39 0.96 17.83 -11.50
C ALA A 39 2.45 17.83 -11.83
N THR A 40 3.27 18.13 -10.82
CA THR A 40 4.73 18.16 -10.95
C THR A 40 5.30 16.77 -11.25
N LYS A 41 6.52 16.73 -11.79
CA LYS A 41 7.20 15.44 -12.05
C LYS A 41 7.45 14.70 -10.75
N GLU A 42 7.78 15.42 -9.70
CA GLU A 42 8.02 14.93 -8.35
C GLU A 42 6.75 14.31 -7.75
N GLY A 43 5.60 14.96 -7.90
CA GLY A 43 4.32 14.43 -7.44
C GLY A 43 3.94 13.12 -8.12
N LYS A 44 4.07 13.07 -9.46
CA LYS A 44 3.82 11.84 -10.23
C LYS A 44 4.78 10.72 -9.84
N ALA A 45 6.07 11.03 -9.68
CA ALA A 45 7.08 10.06 -9.26
C ALA A 45 6.80 9.52 -7.85
N ALA A 46 6.37 10.37 -6.91
CA ALA A 46 5.97 9.97 -5.57
C ALA A 46 4.78 8.99 -5.62
N ALA A 47 3.71 9.34 -6.35
CA ALA A 47 2.54 8.47 -6.49
C ALA A 47 2.91 7.12 -7.14
N GLN A 48 3.76 7.13 -8.18
CA GLN A 48 4.23 5.93 -8.85
C GLN A 48 5.07 5.04 -7.91
N LEU A 49 5.98 5.62 -7.13
CA LEU A 49 6.81 4.90 -6.16
C LEU A 49 5.94 4.18 -5.13
N LEU A 50 4.92 4.84 -4.58
CA LEU A 50 4.00 4.23 -3.63
C LEU A 50 3.26 3.04 -4.25
N CYS A 51 2.73 3.21 -5.47
CA CYS A 51 2.03 2.14 -6.17
C CYS A 51 2.94 0.93 -6.46
N VAL A 52 4.14 1.16 -6.99
CA VAL A 52 5.11 0.09 -7.32
C VAL A 52 5.63 -0.62 -6.07
N THR A 53 5.78 0.10 -4.96
CA THR A 53 6.16 -0.51 -3.68
C THR A 53 5.08 -1.49 -3.22
N TRP A 54 3.81 -1.08 -3.27
CA TRP A 54 2.69 -1.96 -2.90
C TRP A 54 2.46 -3.11 -3.88
N GLU A 55 2.71 -2.91 -5.18
CA GLU A 55 2.76 -3.98 -6.17
C GLU A 55 3.84 -5.02 -5.83
N SER A 56 5.03 -4.55 -5.46
CA SER A 56 6.13 -5.42 -5.05
C SER A 56 5.80 -6.18 -3.77
N ILE A 57 5.20 -5.52 -2.78
CA ILE A 57 4.69 -6.17 -1.55
C ILE A 57 3.68 -7.26 -1.90
N ALA A 58 2.76 -7.00 -2.84
CA ALA A 58 1.76 -7.99 -3.27
C ALA A 58 2.39 -9.25 -3.88
N ILE A 59 3.39 -9.07 -4.75
CA ILE A 59 4.15 -10.18 -5.33
C ILE A 59 4.84 -11.01 -4.24
N LEU A 60 5.45 -10.36 -3.24
CA LEU A 60 6.12 -11.06 -2.14
C LEU A 60 5.12 -11.84 -1.25
N ILE A 61 3.97 -11.24 -0.92
CA ILE A 61 2.93 -11.89 -0.11
C ILE A 61 2.37 -13.14 -0.79
N ARG A 62 2.26 -13.13 -2.12
CA ARG A 62 1.81 -14.31 -2.88
C ARG A 62 2.69 -15.54 -2.66
N GLY A 63 3.98 -15.34 -2.37
CA GLY A 63 4.94 -16.41 -2.07
C GLY A 63 4.77 -17.07 -0.70
N VAL A 64 3.84 -16.59 0.14
CA VAL A 64 3.65 -17.10 1.51
C VAL A 64 2.38 -17.93 1.64
N ARG A 65 2.51 -19.12 2.23
CA ARG A 65 1.43 -20.11 2.36
C ARG A 65 0.32 -19.65 3.29
N THR A 66 0.66 -19.02 4.41
CA THR A 66 -0.29 -18.46 5.39
C THR A 66 -0.12 -16.95 5.40
N LYS A 67 -1.21 -16.18 5.44
CA LYS A 67 -1.15 -14.71 5.35
C LYS A 67 -1.77 -13.94 6.52
N ASP A 68 -2.37 -14.66 7.48
CA ASP A 68 -3.14 -14.05 8.58
C ASP A 68 -2.37 -12.97 9.35
N LYS A 69 -1.12 -13.23 9.76
CA LYS A 69 -0.30 -12.24 10.49
C LYS A 69 0.02 -11.00 9.63
N ILE A 70 0.27 -11.21 8.34
CA ILE A 70 0.57 -10.13 7.41
C ILE A 70 -0.65 -9.23 7.28
N PHE A 71 -1.81 -9.83 7.00
CA PHE A 71 -3.07 -9.09 6.90
C PHE A 71 -3.46 -8.38 8.21
N GLU A 72 -3.08 -8.89 9.37
CA GLU A 72 -3.32 -8.18 10.63
C GLU A 72 -2.43 -6.95 10.85
N ALA A 73 -1.23 -6.93 10.26
CA ALA A 73 -0.21 -5.93 10.52
C ALA A 73 -0.01 -4.91 9.38
N THR A 74 -0.49 -5.19 8.16
CA THR A 74 -0.25 -4.33 7.00
C THR A 74 -1.52 -3.59 6.56
N PRO A 75 -1.45 -2.27 6.25
CA PRO A 75 -2.61 -1.46 5.89
C PRO A 75 -3.01 -1.60 4.41
N ILE A 76 -3.17 -2.83 3.89
CA ILE A 76 -3.40 -3.13 2.46
C ILE A 76 -4.60 -2.36 1.91
N CYS A 77 -5.79 -2.54 2.51
CA CYS A 77 -7.02 -1.92 2.01
C CYS A 77 -7.01 -0.40 2.09
N HIS A 78 -6.43 0.15 3.17
CA HIS A 78 -6.27 1.59 3.31
C HIS A 78 -5.40 2.14 2.19
N MET A 79 -4.22 1.56 1.98
CA MET A 79 -3.29 2.05 0.96
C MET A 79 -3.84 1.86 -0.46
N TYR A 80 -4.56 0.77 -0.74
CA TYR A 80 -5.20 0.59 -2.04
C TYR A 80 -6.24 1.68 -2.31
N LYS A 81 -7.07 2.02 -1.31
CA LYS A 81 -8.07 3.09 -1.42
C LYS A 81 -7.41 4.45 -1.65
N GLU A 82 -6.39 4.77 -0.87
CA GLU A 82 -5.67 6.04 -0.99
C GLU A 82 -4.95 6.18 -2.34
N LEU A 83 -4.42 5.09 -2.89
CA LEU A 83 -3.65 5.09 -4.14
C LEU A 83 -4.52 4.85 -5.38
N LYS A 84 -5.80 4.50 -5.23
CA LYS A 84 -6.71 4.19 -6.34
C LYS A 84 -6.73 5.24 -7.44
N PRO A 85 -6.74 6.56 -7.16
CA PRO A 85 -6.72 7.56 -8.22
C PRO A 85 -5.46 7.53 -9.08
N ALA A 86 -4.30 7.34 -8.46
CA ALA A 86 -3.02 7.22 -9.17
C ALA A 86 -2.99 5.95 -10.01
N ILE A 87 -3.45 4.82 -9.47
CA ILE A 87 -3.57 3.56 -10.20
C ILE A 87 -4.44 3.73 -11.44
N ASP A 88 -5.60 4.38 -11.31
CA ASP A 88 -6.52 4.57 -12.44
C ASP A 88 -5.95 5.46 -13.55
N ILE A 89 -5.12 6.44 -13.17
CA ILE A 89 -4.44 7.30 -14.14
C ILE A 89 -3.32 6.53 -14.84
N PHE A 90 -2.43 5.87 -14.10
CA PHE A 90 -1.32 5.12 -14.70
C PHE A 90 -1.80 3.92 -15.53
N ARG A 91 -2.96 3.33 -15.20
CA ARG A 91 -3.58 2.26 -15.99
C ARG A 91 -3.99 2.67 -17.40
N ARG A 92 -4.21 3.96 -17.65
CA ARG A 92 -4.52 4.46 -19.00
C ARG A 92 -3.32 4.28 -19.94
N GLU A 93 -2.11 4.31 -19.39
CA GLU A 93 -0.85 4.15 -20.12
C GLU A 93 -0.37 2.69 -20.06
N VAL A 94 -0.50 2.05 -18.90
CA VAL A 94 -0.06 0.67 -18.65
C VAL A 94 -1.23 -0.13 -18.07
N PRO A 95 -2.03 -0.84 -18.89
CA PRO A 95 -3.27 -1.49 -18.44
C PRO A 95 -3.12 -2.42 -17.23
N GLU A 96 -1.97 -3.08 -17.08
CA GLU A 96 -1.69 -4.01 -15.97
C GLU A 96 -1.07 -3.33 -14.73
N PHE A 97 -0.99 -2.00 -14.71
CA PHE A 97 -0.36 -1.27 -13.61
C PHE A 97 -1.07 -1.58 -12.28
N ALA A 98 -0.28 -1.95 -11.26
CA ALA A 98 -0.73 -2.33 -9.93
C ALA A 98 -1.73 -3.51 -9.89
N ALA A 99 -1.65 -4.44 -10.85
CA ALA A 99 -2.57 -5.58 -10.94
C ALA A 99 -2.43 -6.57 -9.78
N GLU A 100 -1.21 -6.86 -9.31
CA GLU A 100 -1.03 -7.76 -8.16
C GLU A 100 -1.49 -7.08 -6.86
N PHE A 101 -1.33 -5.76 -6.74
CA PHE A 101 -1.84 -5.00 -5.60
C PHE A 101 -3.37 -5.02 -5.54
N GLU A 102 -4.06 -4.89 -6.68
CA GLU A 102 -5.51 -5.05 -6.76
C GLU A 102 -5.96 -6.46 -6.34
N LYS A 103 -5.27 -7.51 -6.81
CA LYS A 103 -5.54 -8.90 -6.39
C LYS A 103 -5.33 -9.09 -4.89
N LEU A 104 -4.25 -8.53 -4.35
CA LEU A 104 -3.96 -8.56 -2.92
C LEU A 104 -5.08 -7.86 -2.12
N ASN A 105 -5.57 -6.71 -2.59
CA ASN A 105 -6.66 -6.01 -1.94
C ASN A 105 -7.96 -6.85 -1.93
N ALA A 106 -8.26 -7.54 -3.04
CA ALA A 106 -9.40 -8.46 -3.09
C ALA A 106 -9.24 -9.65 -2.12
N GLU A 107 -8.04 -10.25 -2.04
CA GLU A 107 -7.72 -11.32 -1.09
C GLU A 107 -7.87 -10.82 0.37
N TYR A 108 -7.42 -9.60 0.66
CA TYR A 108 -7.55 -8.97 1.95
C TYR A 108 -9.02 -8.75 2.34
N HIS A 109 -9.87 -8.27 1.43
CA HIS A 109 -11.31 -8.13 1.68
C HIS A 109 -11.99 -9.47 1.96
N ALA A 110 -11.64 -10.53 1.22
CA ALA A 110 -12.15 -11.88 1.47
C ALA A 110 -11.75 -12.37 2.87
N TRP A 111 -10.51 -12.08 3.29
CA TRP A 111 -10.04 -12.38 4.63
C TRP A 111 -10.78 -11.58 5.72
N LEU A 112 -11.01 -10.28 5.53
CA LEU A 112 -11.79 -9.45 6.46
C LEU A 112 -13.19 -10.03 6.68
N LYS A 113 -13.88 -10.40 5.59
CA LYS A 113 -15.19 -11.04 5.63
C LYS A 113 -15.16 -12.35 6.43
N LYS A 114 -14.14 -13.19 6.21
CA LYS A 114 -13.93 -14.44 6.97
C LYS A 114 -13.70 -14.18 8.46
N LYS A 115 -12.98 -13.13 8.81
CA LYS A 115 -12.70 -12.73 10.20
C LYS A 115 -13.83 -11.91 10.84
N LYS A 116 -14.93 -11.65 10.12
CA LYS A 116 -16.04 -10.78 10.56
C LYS A 116 -15.58 -9.37 10.99
N LYS A 117 -14.54 -8.85 10.32
CA LYS A 117 -14.03 -7.49 10.51
C LYS A 117 -14.71 -6.55 9.51
N SER A 118 -14.93 -5.29 9.87
CA SER A 118 -15.52 -4.30 8.96
C SER A 118 -14.63 -4.06 7.74
N GLY A 119 -15.22 -3.63 6.62
CA GLY A 119 -14.48 -3.26 5.40
C GLY A 119 -13.52 -2.09 5.61
N ASP A 120 -13.83 -1.23 6.59
CA ASP A 120 -12.98 -0.13 7.06
C ASP A 120 -12.02 -0.56 8.17
N TYR A 121 -11.74 -1.86 8.32
CA TYR A 121 -10.77 -2.34 9.30
C TYR A 121 -9.39 -1.81 8.96
N VAL A 122 -9.01 -0.76 9.68
CA VAL A 122 -7.65 -0.29 9.69
C VAL A 122 -6.86 -1.26 10.59
N SER A 123 -5.94 -2.00 9.98
CA SER A 123 -5.04 -2.93 10.69
C SER A 123 -4.42 -2.26 11.93
N ARG A 124 -3.94 -3.05 12.91
CA ARG A 124 -3.29 -2.50 14.14
C ARG A 124 -2.17 -1.49 13.82
N ALA A 125 -1.64 -1.46 12.60
CA ALA A 125 -0.75 -0.42 12.08
C ALA A 125 -1.30 1.01 12.26
N CYS A 126 -2.58 1.25 12.02
CA CYS A 126 -3.17 2.59 12.14
C CYS A 126 -3.81 2.87 13.51
N GLY A 127 -4.02 1.83 14.33
CA GLY A 127 -4.50 1.98 15.71
C GLY A 127 -3.40 2.18 16.75
N GLY A 128 -2.11 2.12 16.36
CA GLY A 128 -1.00 2.33 17.30
C GLY A 128 0.40 1.88 16.90
N LEU A 129 0.70 1.51 15.63
CA LEU A 129 2.04 1.01 15.24
C LEU A 129 2.77 1.83 14.16
N LEU A 130 2.12 2.82 13.53
CA LEU A 130 2.81 3.88 12.78
C LEU A 130 3.19 5.09 13.64
N HIS A 131 2.91 5.06 14.95
CA HIS A 131 3.10 6.20 15.88
C HIS A 131 4.41 6.20 16.69
N ALA A 132 5.36 5.31 16.44
CA ALA A 132 6.62 5.27 17.20
C ALA A 132 7.86 5.53 16.34
N ARG A 133 7.84 6.62 15.57
CA ARG A 133 9.03 7.41 15.25
C ARG A 133 8.62 8.82 14.83
N PHE A 134 8.01 9.53 15.78
CA PHE A 134 8.16 10.97 15.88
C PHE A 134 9.47 11.20 16.64
N GLY A 135 10.49 11.55 15.88
CA GLY A 135 11.69 12.23 16.35
C GLY A 135 11.86 13.45 15.48
#